data_AF-A0A5D0V1M6-F1
#
_entry.id   AF-A0A5D0V1M6-F1
#
_cell.length_a   1.000
_cell.length_b   1.000
_cell.length_c   1.000
_cell.angle_alpha   90.00
_cell.angle_beta   90.00
_cell.angle_gamma   90.00
#
_symmetry.space_group_name_H-M   'P 1'
#
loop_
_entity.id
_entity.type
_entity.pdbx_description
1 polymer ?
#
loop_
_entity_poly.entity_id
_entity_poly.type
_entity_poly.pdbx_seq_one_letter_code
_entity_poly.pdbx_strand_id
1 'polypeptide(L)'
;MDRGELVRELATLPALEIQTSGSELHVAVPAIDDGLRLHPDAVLRVRRIFSPRGEPALELVVRHDDGLQPLIVLNDDVVWRPVDPDSQLDSAIPVRIEDMPPLVAYTEMERNGVGSARAIDQPTVDVSGLSATLLLQRCIIVGAMRFGLRPVRAAAWWRHLSSRLGDDFCLGRFRPDREWDGLVEEASRVRLLLPAEPTARDAQAEIADLTVADLTALEPALTAARADEEFLATWRRWVPVSPRRFHELIAAGLPEARIEVSLYPDGGCGVDLRIAPNDTLHALLALRISFPERRAWLDEIRLTDAATGTGLFQRLLFNTEELSRALGCDSIELLATGVGAYALARYGGYPRDPEV
;
A
#
# COMPACT_ATOMS: atom_id res chain seq x y z
N MET A 1 7.23 -16.87 23.39
CA MET A 1 8.53 -16.18 23.52
C MET A 1 8.59 -15.48 24.87
N ASP A 2 9.78 -15.21 25.44
CA ASP A 2 9.87 -14.48 26.71
C ASP A 2 9.30 -13.05 26.58
N ARG A 3 8.60 -12.58 27.61
CA ARG A 3 8.01 -11.23 27.60
C ARG A 3 9.07 -10.14 27.48
N GLY A 4 10.16 -10.25 28.23
CA GLY A 4 11.24 -9.27 28.20
C GLY A 4 11.92 -9.23 26.84
N GLU A 5 12.05 -10.38 26.17
CA GLU A 5 12.51 -10.47 24.79
C GLU A 5 11.58 -9.74 23.80
N LEU A 6 10.27 -9.98 23.87
CA LEU A 6 9.30 -9.30 23.00
C LEU A 6 9.31 -7.78 23.19
N VAL A 7 9.35 -7.32 24.43
CA VAL A 7 9.42 -5.88 24.75
C VAL A 7 10.69 -5.26 24.18
N ARG A 8 11.85 -5.93 24.29
CA ARG A 8 13.11 -5.44 23.72
C ARG A 8 13.06 -5.34 22.21
N GLU A 9 12.47 -6.32 21.53
CA GLU A 9 12.32 -6.27 20.07
C GLU A 9 11.38 -5.15 19.65
N LEU A 10 10.19 -5.05 20.25
CA LEU A 10 9.23 -3.97 19.96
C LEU A 10 9.82 -2.57 20.24
N ALA A 11 10.67 -2.42 21.25
CA ALA A 11 11.35 -1.17 21.56
C ALA A 11 12.35 -0.71 20.48
N THR A 12 12.64 -1.54 19.45
CA THR A 12 13.39 -1.11 18.27
C THR A 12 12.58 -0.21 17.33
N LEU A 13 11.26 -0.13 17.55
CA LEU A 13 10.33 0.76 16.85
C LEU A 13 9.95 1.91 17.81
N PRO A 14 10.68 3.04 17.78
CA PRO A 14 10.62 4.07 18.82
C PRO A 14 9.30 4.83 18.92
N ALA A 15 8.44 4.76 17.89
CA ALA A 15 7.14 5.43 17.92
C ALA A 15 6.05 4.63 18.66
N LEU A 16 6.32 3.37 19.00
CA LEU A 16 5.37 2.50 19.69
C LEU A 16 5.32 2.78 21.19
N GLU A 17 4.11 2.76 21.75
CA GLU A 17 3.92 2.83 23.20
C GLU A 17 3.60 1.45 23.76
N ILE A 18 4.54 0.87 24.49
CA ILE A 18 4.43 -0.50 25.00
C ILE A 18 4.03 -0.47 26.48
N GLN A 19 2.87 -1.02 26.80
CA GLN A 19 2.34 -1.15 28.15
C GLN A 19 2.17 -2.62 28.51
N THR A 20 2.58 -3.00 29.72
CA THR A 20 2.38 -4.35 30.26
C THR A 20 1.10 -4.38 31.07
N SER A 21 0.15 -5.24 30.69
CA SER A 21 -1.12 -5.40 31.41
C SER A 21 -1.37 -6.89 31.69
N GLY A 22 -1.06 -7.31 32.93
CA GLY A 22 -1.23 -8.71 33.34
C GLY A 22 -0.39 -9.68 32.51
N SER A 23 -1.05 -10.62 31.81
CA SER A 23 -0.42 -11.59 30.90
C SER A 23 -0.15 -11.03 29.49
N GLU A 24 -0.75 -9.90 29.14
CA GLU A 24 -0.71 -9.27 27.81
C GLU A 24 0.27 -8.11 27.72
N LEU A 25 0.76 -7.87 26.51
CA LEU A 25 1.37 -6.62 26.10
C LEU A 25 0.35 -5.83 25.28
N HIS A 26 0.11 -4.59 25.69
CA HIS A 26 -0.62 -3.62 24.88
C HIS A 26 0.39 -2.74 24.16
N VAL A 27 0.33 -2.70 22.83
CA VAL A 27 1.25 -1.94 21.99
C VAL A 27 0.44 -0.90 21.24
N ALA A 28 0.40 0.32 21.77
CA ALA A 28 -0.28 1.42 21.09
C ALA A 28 0.57 1.88 19.89
N VAL A 29 -0.12 2.20 18.80
CA VAL A 29 0.46 2.74 17.57
C VAL A 29 -0.18 4.12 17.37
N PRO A 30 0.40 5.20 17.93
CA PRO A 30 -0.24 6.51 17.99
C PRO A 30 -0.67 7.06 16.63
N ALA A 31 0.06 6.73 15.55
CA ALA A 31 -0.24 7.21 14.20
C ALA A 31 -1.58 6.73 13.65
N ILE A 32 -2.10 5.59 14.13
CA ILE A 32 -3.41 5.03 13.74
C ILE A 32 -4.46 5.16 14.84
N ASP A 33 -4.13 5.75 15.98
CA ASP A 33 -5.01 5.90 17.15
C ASP A 33 -5.64 4.56 17.61
N ASP A 34 -4.84 3.47 17.55
CA ASP A 34 -5.25 2.10 17.89
C ASP A 34 -4.04 1.32 18.45
N GLY A 35 -4.25 0.07 18.87
CA GLY A 35 -3.19 -0.73 19.47
C GLY A 35 -3.40 -2.24 19.38
N LEU A 36 -2.29 -2.96 19.51
CA LEU A 36 -2.25 -4.42 19.50
C LEU A 36 -2.32 -4.97 20.91
N ARG A 37 -2.96 -6.12 21.06
CA ARG A 37 -2.92 -6.93 22.28
C ARG A 37 -2.22 -8.23 21.96
N LEU A 38 -1.01 -8.38 22.50
CA LEU A 38 -0.14 -9.53 22.22
C LEU A 38 0.09 -10.32 23.50
N HIS A 39 -0.19 -11.62 23.42
CA HIS A 39 0.29 -12.57 24.43
C HIS A 39 1.72 -13.01 24.06
N PRO A 40 2.74 -12.76 24.91
CA PRO A 40 4.11 -13.18 24.59
C PRO A 40 4.26 -14.67 24.29
N ASP A 41 3.45 -15.52 24.93
CA ASP A 41 3.44 -16.97 24.71
C ASP A 41 2.85 -17.39 23.36
N ALA A 42 2.02 -16.53 22.76
CA ALA A 42 1.49 -16.74 21.41
C ALA A 42 2.49 -16.33 20.33
N VAL A 43 3.47 -15.47 20.64
CA VAL A 43 4.50 -15.07 19.67
C VAL A 43 5.59 -16.15 19.59
N LEU A 44 5.71 -16.75 18.41
CA LEU A 44 6.62 -17.87 18.16
C LEU A 44 7.96 -17.43 17.56
N ARG A 45 7.94 -16.34 16.79
CA ARG A 45 9.12 -15.80 16.12
C ARG A 45 8.97 -14.30 15.95
N VAL A 46 10.08 -13.58 16.09
CA VAL A 46 10.22 -12.18 15.71
C VAL A 46 11.40 -12.06 14.74
N ARG A 47 11.22 -11.33 13.66
CA ARG A 47 12.25 -11.03 12.67
C ARG A 47 12.25 -9.54 12.40
N ARG A 48 13.41 -8.92 12.52
CA ARG A 48 13.62 -7.53 12.06
C ARG A 48 13.61 -7.51 10.55
N ILE A 49 12.78 -6.65 10.00
CA ILE A 49 12.65 -6.43 8.57
C ILE A 49 12.65 -4.92 8.32
N PHE A 50 12.60 -4.54 7.05
CA PHE A 50 12.41 -3.16 6.64
C PHE A 50 11.14 -3.09 5.83
N SER A 51 10.34 -2.05 6.06
CA SER A 51 9.20 -1.77 5.20
C SER A 51 9.69 -1.50 3.77
N PRO A 52 8.79 -1.50 2.76
CA PRO A 52 9.14 -0.96 1.44
C PRO A 52 9.65 0.47 1.55
N ARG A 53 9.37 1.14 2.69
CA ARG A 53 9.84 2.47 2.95
C ARG A 53 11.30 2.60 3.38
N GLY A 54 11.98 1.48 3.65
CA GLY A 54 13.29 1.46 4.29
C GLY A 54 13.20 1.71 5.80
N GLU A 55 12.00 1.89 6.33
CA GLU A 55 11.78 2.12 7.76
C GLU A 55 11.87 0.78 8.51
N PRO A 56 12.38 0.78 9.75
CA PRO A 56 12.45 -0.43 10.55
C PRO A 56 11.04 -0.98 10.80
N ALA A 57 10.91 -2.30 10.75
CA ALA A 57 9.68 -3.02 11.03
C ALA A 57 9.99 -4.38 11.68
N LEU A 58 8.99 -4.97 12.32
CA LEU A 58 9.09 -6.30 12.92
C LEU A 58 8.05 -7.23 12.32
N GLU A 59 8.49 -8.37 11.79
CA GLU A 59 7.60 -9.47 11.43
C GLU A 59 7.50 -10.44 12.60
N LEU A 60 6.31 -10.60 13.14
CA LEU A 60 5.95 -11.56 14.17
C LEU A 60 5.16 -12.72 13.54
N VAL A 61 5.46 -13.93 14.00
CA VAL A 61 4.61 -15.10 13.75
C VAL A 61 3.85 -15.40 15.03
N VAL A 62 2.54 -15.20 15.00
CA VAL A 62 1.65 -15.30 16.17
C VAL A 62 0.76 -16.52 16.03
N ARG A 63 0.62 -17.29 17.10
CA ARG A 63 -0.32 -18.42 17.18
C ARG A 63 -1.70 -17.90 17.56
N HIS A 64 -2.69 -18.18 16.72
CA HIS A 64 -4.11 -18.07 17.02
C HIS A 64 -4.77 -19.45 16.89
N ASP A 65 -6.04 -19.55 17.29
CA ASP A 65 -6.81 -20.80 17.24
C ASP A 65 -6.84 -21.40 15.81
N ASP A 66 -6.89 -20.54 14.79
CA ASP A 66 -6.91 -20.91 13.37
C ASP A 66 -5.51 -21.14 12.77
N GLY A 67 -4.47 -21.20 13.60
CA GLY A 67 -3.10 -21.49 13.18
C GLY A 67 -2.14 -20.30 13.28
N LEU A 68 -1.11 -20.29 12.43
CA LEU A 68 -0.04 -19.32 12.48
C LEU A 68 -0.36 -18.11 11.60
N GLN A 69 -0.42 -16.93 12.21
CA GLN A 69 -0.74 -15.69 11.54
C GLN A 69 0.48 -14.76 11.50
N PRO A 70 0.79 -14.17 10.33
CA PRO A 70 1.78 -13.12 10.23
C PRO A 70 1.22 -11.81 10.78
N LEU A 71 2.07 -11.07 11.50
CA LEU A 71 1.80 -9.72 11.95
C LEU A 71 3.06 -8.88 11.69
N ILE A 72 2.96 -7.78 10.99
CA ILE A 72 4.07 -6.84 10.81
C ILE A 72 3.73 -5.56 11.56
N VAL A 73 4.65 -5.11 12.41
CA VAL A 73 4.50 -3.87 13.18
C VAL A 73 5.50 -2.87 12.66
N LEU A 74 5.03 -1.66 12.36
CA LEU A 74 5.82 -0.49 11.97
C LEU A 74 5.71 0.59 13.04
N ASN A 75 6.45 1.69 12.89
CA ASN A 75 6.32 2.84 13.79
C ASN A 75 4.95 3.52 13.69
N ASP A 76 4.33 3.46 12.52
CA ASP A 76 3.14 4.23 12.17
C ASP A 76 1.98 3.37 11.64
N ASP A 77 2.15 2.05 11.57
CA ASP A 77 1.16 1.15 10.98
C ASP A 77 1.32 -0.29 11.49
N VAL A 78 0.32 -1.12 11.19
CA VAL A 78 0.31 -2.55 11.45
C VAL A 78 -0.22 -3.28 10.21
N VAL A 79 0.39 -4.40 9.85
CA VAL A 79 0.00 -5.21 8.70
C VAL A 79 -0.33 -6.63 9.14
N TRP A 80 -1.42 -7.18 8.65
CA TRP A 80 -1.86 -8.54 8.98
C TRP A 80 -2.47 -9.24 7.77
N ARG A 81 -2.70 -10.55 7.90
CA ARG A 81 -3.41 -11.33 6.90
C ARG A 81 -4.94 -11.25 7.12
N PRO A 82 -5.75 -10.95 6.10
CA PRO A 82 -7.21 -11.07 6.17
C PRO A 82 -7.66 -12.49 6.49
N VAL A 83 -8.81 -12.65 7.15
CA VAL A 83 -9.35 -13.99 7.40
C VAL A 83 -9.98 -14.60 6.15
N ASP A 84 -10.12 -15.92 6.13
CA ASP A 84 -10.74 -16.64 5.01
C ASP A 84 -12.21 -16.19 4.83
N PRO A 85 -12.64 -15.78 3.62
CA PRO A 85 -14.04 -15.46 3.33
C PRO A 85 -15.02 -16.59 3.68
N ASP A 86 -14.63 -17.85 3.53
CA ASP A 86 -15.48 -19.01 3.87
C ASP A 86 -15.76 -19.08 5.39
N SER A 87 -14.86 -18.53 6.21
CA SER A 87 -15.06 -18.43 7.67
C SER A 87 -16.08 -17.36 8.06
N GLN A 88 -16.42 -16.44 7.15
CA GLN A 88 -17.27 -15.29 7.45
C GLN A 88 -18.73 -15.47 7.02
N LEU A 89 -18.99 -16.36 6.06
CA LEU A 89 -20.33 -16.58 5.52
C LEU A 89 -20.94 -17.90 6.01
N ASP A 90 -22.22 -17.84 6.34
CA ASP A 90 -23.11 -18.99 6.48
C ASP A 90 -23.73 -19.30 5.12
N SER A 91 -22.89 -19.81 4.22
CA SER A 91 -23.28 -20.21 2.86
C SER A 91 -22.99 -21.69 2.65
N ALA A 92 -23.89 -22.36 1.90
CA ALA A 92 -23.68 -23.74 1.46
C ALA A 92 -22.66 -23.82 0.31
N ILE A 93 -22.44 -22.72 -0.42
CA ILE A 93 -21.49 -22.62 -1.52
C ILE A 93 -20.27 -21.84 -1.00
N PRO A 94 -19.06 -22.43 -1.05
CA PRO A 94 -17.84 -21.71 -0.71
C PRO A 94 -17.66 -20.47 -1.60
N VAL A 95 -17.30 -19.35 -0.99
CA VAL A 95 -17.07 -18.08 -1.67
C VAL A 95 -15.58 -17.78 -1.61
N ARG A 96 -14.96 -17.58 -2.77
CA ARG A 96 -13.57 -17.19 -2.88
C ARG A 96 -13.47 -15.80 -3.49
N ILE A 97 -12.60 -14.98 -2.90
CA ILE A 97 -12.17 -13.71 -3.49
C ILE A 97 -10.77 -13.98 -4.03
N GLU A 98 -10.66 -14.12 -5.36
CA GLU A 98 -9.40 -14.52 -6.01
C GLU A 98 -8.29 -13.50 -5.76
N ASP A 99 -8.62 -12.21 -5.80
CA ASP A 99 -7.67 -11.10 -5.62
C ASP A 99 -7.58 -10.61 -4.17
N MET A 100 -7.83 -11.48 -3.20
CA MET A 100 -7.69 -11.11 -1.80
C MET A 100 -6.19 -10.83 -1.49
N PRO A 101 -5.83 -9.64 -1.00
CA PRO A 101 -4.46 -9.32 -0.67
C PRO A 101 -3.93 -10.27 0.42
N PRO A 102 -2.69 -10.79 0.29
CA PRO A 102 -2.13 -11.73 1.25
C PRO A 102 -1.83 -11.10 2.62
N LEU A 103 -1.65 -9.78 2.63
CA LEU A 103 -1.38 -8.91 3.77
C LEU A 103 -2.01 -7.53 3.50
N VAL A 104 -2.54 -6.89 4.54
CA VAL A 104 -3.16 -5.56 4.45
C VAL A 104 -2.71 -4.71 5.63
N ALA A 105 -2.36 -3.46 5.36
CA ALA A 105 -2.00 -2.49 6.39
C ALA A 105 -3.25 -1.81 6.99
N TYR A 106 -3.17 -1.31 8.22
CA TYR A 106 -4.28 -0.62 8.87
C TYR A 106 -4.71 0.61 8.08
N THR A 107 -3.74 1.41 7.66
CA THR A 107 -4.02 2.62 6.89
C THR A 107 -4.59 2.31 5.49
N GLU A 108 -4.23 1.16 4.91
CA GLU A 108 -4.78 0.68 3.65
C GLU A 108 -6.24 0.24 3.79
N MET A 109 -6.56 -0.51 4.85
CA MET A 109 -7.94 -0.87 5.21
C MET A 109 -8.83 0.37 5.33
N GLU A 110 -8.40 1.40 6.09
CA GLU A 110 -9.17 2.64 6.22
C GLU A 110 -9.38 3.33 4.87
N ARG A 111 -8.31 3.43 4.06
CA ARG A 111 -8.35 4.05 2.73
C ARG A 111 -9.30 3.32 1.79
N ASN A 112 -9.28 1.99 1.80
CA ASN A 112 -10.15 1.15 0.97
C ASN A 112 -11.63 1.31 1.37
N GLY A 113 -11.91 1.46 2.67
CA GLY A 113 -13.25 1.80 3.18
C GLY A 113 -13.79 3.12 2.61
N VAL A 114 -12.97 4.19 2.64
CA VAL A 114 -13.32 5.49 2.06
C VAL A 114 -13.50 5.41 0.54
N GLY A 115 -12.59 4.74 -0.16
CA GLY A 115 -12.65 4.58 -1.62
C GLY A 115 -13.93 3.87 -2.06
N SER A 116 -14.31 2.80 -1.37
CA SER A 116 -15.54 2.05 -1.63
C SER A 116 -16.79 2.90 -1.38
N ALA A 117 -16.79 3.72 -0.32
CA ALA A 117 -17.89 4.64 -0.03
C ALA A 117 -18.04 5.74 -1.07
N ARG A 118 -16.99 6.13 -1.79
CA ARG A 118 -17.09 7.05 -2.93
C ARG A 118 -17.64 6.35 -4.18
N ALA A 119 -17.24 5.10 -4.41
CA ALA A 119 -17.68 4.34 -5.58
C ALA A 119 -19.19 4.05 -5.57
N ILE A 120 -19.81 3.88 -4.39
CA ILE A 120 -21.24 3.58 -4.27
C ILE A 120 -22.16 4.75 -4.69
N ASP A 121 -21.64 5.98 -4.68
CA ASP A 121 -22.41 7.17 -5.07
C ASP A 121 -22.43 7.38 -6.60
N GLN A 122 -21.84 6.47 -7.39
CA GLN A 122 -21.87 6.51 -8.85
C GLN A 122 -23.23 6.08 -9.43
N PRO A 123 -23.63 6.55 -10.64
CA PRO A 123 -24.96 6.32 -11.21
C PRO A 123 -25.32 4.84 -11.47
N THR A 124 -24.31 3.99 -11.60
CA THR A 124 -24.46 2.54 -11.82
C THR A 124 -23.60 1.80 -10.81
N VAL A 125 -24.24 1.10 -9.87
CA VAL A 125 -23.57 0.30 -8.84
C VAL A 125 -23.57 -1.17 -9.27
N ASP A 126 -22.38 -1.76 -9.39
CA ASP A 126 -22.25 -3.21 -9.48
C ASP A 126 -22.49 -3.85 -8.10
N VAL A 127 -23.69 -4.39 -7.91
CA VAL A 127 -24.14 -5.03 -6.67
C VAL A 127 -23.26 -6.23 -6.29
N SER A 128 -22.77 -6.98 -7.28
CA SER A 128 -21.92 -8.16 -7.04
C SER A 128 -20.54 -7.73 -6.57
N GLY A 129 -19.90 -6.78 -7.26
CA GLY A 129 -18.63 -6.19 -6.86
C GLY A 129 -18.69 -5.53 -5.48
N LEU A 130 -19.79 -4.83 -5.16
CA LEU A 130 -20.00 -4.23 -3.85
C LEU A 130 -20.18 -5.29 -2.75
N SER A 131 -20.91 -6.38 -3.02
CA SER A 131 -21.07 -7.50 -2.08
C SER A 131 -19.73 -8.17 -1.79
N ALA A 132 -18.91 -8.42 -2.81
CA ALA A 132 -17.56 -8.96 -2.66
C ALA A 132 -16.65 -8.02 -1.87
N THR A 133 -16.76 -6.72 -2.12
CA THR A 133 -16.01 -5.67 -1.39
C THR A 133 -16.39 -5.65 0.10
N LEU A 134 -17.68 -5.73 0.43
CA LEU A 134 -18.15 -5.83 1.82
C LEU A 134 -17.64 -7.08 2.52
N LEU A 135 -17.65 -8.22 1.84
CA LEU A 135 -17.08 -9.46 2.37
C LEU A 135 -15.58 -9.30 2.64
N LEU A 136 -14.83 -8.79 1.65
CA LEU A 136 -13.39 -8.55 1.78
C LEU A 136 -13.06 -7.61 2.96
N GLN A 137 -13.77 -6.48 3.06
CA GLN A 137 -13.56 -5.52 4.15
C GLN A 137 -13.84 -6.14 5.52
N ARG A 138 -14.89 -6.97 5.64
CA ARG A 138 -15.14 -7.72 6.88
C ARG A 138 -13.98 -8.67 7.18
N CYS A 139 -13.49 -9.41 6.19
CA CYS A 139 -12.35 -10.31 6.36
C CYS A 139 -11.09 -9.58 6.86
N ILE A 140 -10.83 -8.38 6.32
CA ILE A 140 -9.71 -7.53 6.74
C ILE A 140 -9.91 -7.07 8.19
N ILE A 141 -11.08 -6.52 8.52
CA ILE A 141 -11.38 -6.01 9.87
C ILE A 141 -11.31 -7.11 10.92
N VAL A 142 -11.93 -8.27 10.66
CA VAL A 142 -11.89 -9.42 11.58
C VAL A 142 -10.45 -9.94 11.74
N GLY A 143 -9.65 -9.90 10.68
CA GLY A 143 -8.21 -10.18 10.75
C GLY A 143 -7.48 -9.25 11.72
N ALA A 144 -7.82 -7.97 11.73
CA ALA A 144 -7.25 -6.97 12.64
C ALA A 144 -7.65 -7.27 14.09
N MET A 145 -8.93 -7.56 14.32
CA MET A 145 -9.51 -7.83 15.63
C MET A 145 -8.85 -9.02 16.34
N ARG A 146 -8.36 -10.02 15.58
CA ARG A 146 -7.61 -11.16 16.16
C ARG A 146 -6.37 -10.71 16.92
N PHE A 147 -5.76 -9.60 16.53
CA PHE A 147 -4.61 -9.01 17.21
C PHE A 147 -4.99 -7.96 18.26
N GLY A 148 -6.28 -7.88 18.61
CA GLY A 148 -6.80 -6.95 19.61
C GLY A 148 -7.04 -5.53 19.11
N LEU A 149 -6.82 -5.24 17.82
CA LEU A 149 -7.13 -3.94 17.22
C LEU A 149 -8.64 -3.69 17.25
N ARG A 150 -9.02 -2.40 17.31
CA ARG A 150 -10.42 -1.96 17.31
C ARG A 150 -10.63 -0.95 16.18
N PRO A 151 -10.71 -1.40 14.91
CA PRO A 151 -10.80 -0.50 13.75
C PRO A 151 -12.21 0.07 13.55
N VAL A 152 -12.65 0.86 14.53
CA VAL A 152 -14.00 1.43 14.67
C VAL A 152 -14.39 2.27 13.45
N ARG A 153 -13.44 3.02 12.85
CA ARG A 153 -13.68 3.83 11.65
C ARG A 153 -13.88 2.97 10.39
N ALA A 154 -13.09 1.92 10.20
CA ALA A 154 -13.26 0.99 9.09
C ALA A 154 -14.60 0.23 9.19
N ALA A 155 -14.96 -0.22 10.40
CA ALA A 155 -16.27 -0.82 10.66
C ALA A 155 -17.43 0.16 10.41
N ALA A 156 -17.26 1.45 10.69
CA ALA A 156 -18.26 2.46 10.37
C ALA A 156 -18.46 2.59 8.85
N TRP A 157 -17.39 2.63 8.06
CA TRP A 157 -17.47 2.61 6.59
C TRP A 157 -18.14 1.36 6.07
N TRP A 158 -17.76 0.19 6.59
CA TRP A 158 -18.41 -1.08 6.25
C TRP A 158 -19.92 -1.03 6.51
N ARG A 159 -20.34 -0.52 7.67
CA ARG A 159 -21.76 -0.40 8.03
C ARG A 159 -22.50 0.56 7.10
N HIS A 160 -21.86 1.67 6.75
CA HIS A 160 -22.42 2.61 5.78
C HIS A 160 -22.68 1.93 4.43
N LEU A 161 -21.68 1.23 3.89
CA LEU A 161 -21.80 0.47 2.63
C LEU A 161 -22.86 -0.63 2.72
N SER A 162 -22.88 -1.41 3.80
CA SER A 162 -23.87 -2.48 4.01
C SER A 162 -25.29 -1.92 4.09
N SER A 163 -25.51 -0.77 4.74
CA SER A 163 -26.83 -0.13 4.81
C SER A 163 -27.34 0.37 3.46
N ARG A 164 -26.44 0.72 2.54
CA ARG A 164 -26.77 1.15 1.17
C ARG A 164 -27.16 -0.04 0.29
N LEU A 165 -26.51 -1.18 0.50
CA LEU A 165 -26.81 -2.43 -0.19
C LEU A 165 -28.11 -3.06 0.30
N GLY A 166 -28.46 -2.90 1.58
CA GLY A 166 -29.71 -3.40 2.13
C GLY A 166 -29.89 -4.91 1.93
N ASP A 167 -31.04 -5.31 1.39
CA ASP A 167 -31.37 -6.72 1.12
C ASP A 167 -30.74 -7.26 -0.18
N ASP A 168 -30.04 -6.41 -0.96
CA ASP A 168 -29.43 -6.79 -2.25
C ASP A 168 -28.08 -7.51 -2.09
N PHE A 169 -27.63 -7.80 -0.87
CA PHE A 169 -26.40 -8.57 -0.63
C PHE A 169 -26.54 -10.00 -1.14
N CYS A 170 -25.73 -10.36 -2.13
CA CYS A 170 -25.94 -11.57 -2.92
C CYS A 170 -25.05 -12.77 -2.54
N LEU A 171 -24.17 -12.64 -1.55
CA LEU A 171 -23.20 -13.70 -1.16
C LEU A 171 -23.65 -14.57 0.02
N GLY A 172 -24.89 -14.41 0.49
CA GLY A 172 -25.45 -15.20 1.60
C GLY A 172 -25.54 -14.40 2.91
N ARG A 173 -25.52 -15.08 4.06
CA ARG A 173 -25.58 -14.41 5.37
C ARG A 173 -24.23 -14.44 6.05
N PHE A 174 -23.86 -13.37 6.76
CA PHE A 174 -22.70 -13.42 7.62
C PHE A 174 -22.96 -14.32 8.84
N ARG A 175 -21.92 -15.04 9.26
CA ARG A 175 -21.98 -15.83 10.50
C ARG A 175 -22.14 -14.88 11.71
N PRO A 176 -22.87 -15.31 12.76
CA PRO A 176 -22.92 -14.56 14.01
C PRO A 176 -21.53 -14.44 14.63
N ASP A 177 -21.15 -13.22 15.01
CA ASP A 177 -19.87 -12.92 15.65
C ASP A 177 -20.08 -11.78 16.66
N ARG A 178 -19.96 -12.12 17.95
CA ARG A 178 -20.23 -11.18 19.04
C ARG A 178 -19.22 -10.04 19.11
N GLU A 179 -17.96 -10.29 18.77
CA GLU A 179 -16.94 -9.25 18.81
C GLU A 179 -17.16 -8.26 17.67
N TRP A 180 -17.53 -8.80 16.50
CA TRP A 180 -17.93 -8.00 15.34
C TRP A 180 -19.16 -7.14 15.66
N ASP A 181 -20.20 -7.73 16.23
CA ASP A 181 -21.43 -7.02 16.60
C ASP A 181 -21.13 -5.87 17.58
N GLY A 182 -20.25 -6.11 18.57
CA GLY A 182 -19.77 -5.08 19.48
C GLY A 182 -18.99 -3.96 18.78
N LEU A 183 -18.13 -4.29 17.81
CA LEU A 183 -17.41 -3.29 17.02
C LEU A 183 -18.35 -2.45 16.14
N VAL A 184 -19.35 -3.09 15.51
CA VAL A 184 -20.33 -2.40 14.67
C VAL A 184 -21.22 -1.47 15.50
N GLU A 185 -21.56 -1.87 16.73
CA GLU A 185 -22.28 -1.02 17.67
C GLU A 185 -21.44 0.20 18.11
N GLU A 186 -20.15 0.04 18.35
CA GLU A 186 -19.25 1.18 18.62
C GLU A 186 -19.11 2.10 17.40
N ALA A 187 -18.92 1.50 16.23
CA ALA A 187 -18.91 2.19 14.94
C ALA A 187 -20.20 2.97 14.68
N SER A 188 -21.29 2.65 15.39
CA SER A 188 -22.56 3.36 15.24
C SER A 188 -22.51 4.83 15.61
N ARG A 189 -21.60 5.16 16.52
CA ARG A 189 -21.43 6.49 17.11
C ARG A 189 -20.43 7.34 16.34
N VAL A 190 -19.73 6.74 15.38
CA VAL A 190 -18.76 7.43 14.54
C VAL A 190 -19.52 8.25 13.51
N ARG A 191 -19.27 9.55 13.51
CA ARG A 191 -19.69 10.41 12.41
C ARG A 191 -18.70 10.25 11.26
N LEU A 192 -19.11 9.54 10.22
CA LEU A 192 -18.36 9.48 8.98
C LEU A 192 -18.41 10.85 8.30
N LEU A 193 -17.25 11.49 8.23
CA LEU A 193 -17.03 12.58 7.31
C LEU A 193 -16.32 11.94 6.13
N LEU A 194 -16.97 11.91 4.96
CA LEU A 194 -16.22 11.72 3.73
C LEU A 194 -15.15 12.81 3.74
N PRO A 195 -13.85 12.45 3.78
CA PRO A 195 -12.83 13.44 3.55
C PRO A 195 -13.23 14.12 2.25
N ALA A 196 -13.24 15.46 2.24
CA ALA A 196 -13.32 16.20 1.00
C ALA A 196 -12.41 15.46 0.03
N GLU A 197 -12.87 15.23 -1.21
CA GLU A 197 -11.92 14.82 -2.24
C GLU A 197 -10.70 15.71 -2.03
N PRO A 198 -9.47 15.15 -1.94
CA PRO A 198 -8.32 16.01 -2.09
C PRO A 198 -8.67 16.75 -3.36
N THR A 199 -8.97 18.05 -3.24
CA THR A 199 -9.31 18.87 -4.41
C THR A 199 -8.25 18.46 -5.37
N ALA A 200 -8.64 17.86 -6.49
CA ALA A 200 -7.71 17.72 -7.59
C ALA A 200 -7.20 19.15 -7.73
N ARG A 201 -6.02 19.43 -7.18
CA ARG A 201 -5.31 20.68 -7.45
C ARG A 201 -5.25 20.58 -8.93
N ASP A 202 -6.06 21.39 -9.59
CA ASP A 202 -6.63 21.12 -10.89
C ASP A 202 -5.47 20.65 -11.78
N ALA A 203 -5.25 19.32 -11.85
CA ALA A 203 -3.88 18.83 -12.12
C ALA A 203 -3.55 19.17 -13.56
N GLN A 204 -4.60 19.15 -14.36
CA GLN A 204 -4.68 19.68 -15.70
C GLN A 204 -4.36 21.17 -15.80
N ALA A 205 -4.82 22.02 -14.86
CA ALA A 205 -4.47 23.44 -14.82
C ALA A 205 -3.01 23.65 -14.39
N GLU A 206 -2.53 22.93 -13.37
CA GLU A 206 -1.12 22.97 -12.96
C GLU A 206 -0.22 22.55 -14.14
N ILE A 207 -0.59 21.49 -14.86
CA ILE A 207 0.12 21.00 -16.05
C ILE A 207 0.02 22.01 -17.20
N ALA A 208 -1.15 22.59 -17.46
CA ALA A 208 -1.35 23.57 -18.51
C ALA A 208 -0.47 24.81 -18.30
N ASP A 209 -0.34 25.26 -17.05
CA ASP A 209 0.42 26.44 -16.66
C ASP A 209 1.93 26.18 -16.48
N LEU A 210 2.40 24.94 -16.59
CA LEU A 210 3.83 24.61 -16.48
C LEU A 210 4.67 25.45 -17.44
N THR A 211 5.87 25.83 -17.04
CA THR A 211 6.86 26.50 -17.89
C THR A 211 8.17 25.72 -17.93
N VAL A 212 9.04 26.04 -18.89
CA VAL A 212 10.41 25.47 -18.92
C VAL A 212 11.16 25.77 -17.62
N ALA A 213 10.93 26.95 -17.01
CA ALA A 213 11.55 27.32 -15.75
C ALA A 213 11.15 26.39 -14.59
N ASP A 214 9.92 25.87 -14.59
CA ASP A 214 9.47 24.91 -13.58
C ASP A 214 10.19 23.57 -13.69
N LEU A 215 10.54 23.15 -14.92
CA LEU A 215 11.36 21.95 -15.15
C LEU A 215 12.80 22.17 -14.66
N THR A 216 13.42 23.29 -15.05
CA THR A 216 14.79 23.63 -14.62
C THR A 216 14.89 23.80 -13.10
N ALA A 217 13.84 24.26 -12.43
CA ALA A 217 13.81 24.40 -10.97
C ALA A 217 13.87 23.06 -10.21
N LEU A 218 13.61 21.93 -10.88
CA LEU A 218 13.72 20.60 -10.29
C LEU A 218 15.14 19.99 -10.41
N GLU A 219 16.02 20.62 -11.18
CA GLU A 219 17.40 20.16 -11.29
C GLU A 219 18.18 20.38 -9.99
N PRO A 220 19.08 19.45 -9.59
CA PRO A 220 19.45 18.22 -10.30
C PRO A 220 18.60 17.00 -9.90
N ALA A 221 17.54 17.17 -9.11
CA ALA A 221 16.76 16.06 -8.59
C ALA A 221 15.94 15.35 -9.68
N LEU A 222 15.35 16.13 -10.59
CA LEU A 222 14.75 15.64 -11.83
C LEU A 222 15.27 16.50 -13.00
N THR A 223 15.89 15.85 -13.97
CA THR A 223 16.45 16.46 -15.18
C THR A 223 15.68 15.97 -16.40
N ALA A 224 15.15 16.88 -17.20
CA ALA A 224 14.61 16.51 -18.51
C ALA A 224 15.76 16.40 -19.52
N ALA A 225 15.80 15.34 -20.31
CA ALA A 225 16.86 15.13 -21.32
C ALA A 225 16.98 16.32 -22.29
N ARG A 226 15.86 17.02 -22.53
CA ARG A 226 15.80 18.33 -23.21
C ARG A 226 14.72 19.19 -22.54
N ALA A 227 15.09 20.07 -21.62
CA ALA A 227 14.13 21.02 -21.02
C ALA A 227 13.82 22.17 -21.98
N ASP A 228 12.92 21.92 -22.95
CA ASP A 228 12.46 22.91 -23.93
C ASP A 228 10.93 22.89 -24.10
N GLU A 229 10.41 23.78 -24.95
CA GLU A 229 8.97 23.88 -25.22
C GLU A 229 8.40 22.62 -25.90
N GLU A 230 9.22 21.86 -26.63
CA GLU A 230 8.77 20.62 -27.28
C GLU A 230 8.56 19.51 -26.23
N PHE A 231 9.51 19.36 -25.31
CA PHE A 231 9.37 18.45 -24.17
C PHE A 231 8.16 18.84 -23.30
N LEU A 232 8.00 20.13 -23.02
CA LEU A 232 6.89 20.63 -22.21
C LEU A 232 5.53 20.38 -22.88
N ALA A 233 5.41 20.64 -24.19
CA ALA A 233 4.21 20.32 -24.95
C ALA A 233 3.90 18.82 -24.93
N THR A 234 4.94 17.99 -25.01
CA THR A 234 4.81 16.52 -24.93
C THR A 234 4.38 16.08 -23.52
N TRP A 235 4.93 16.69 -22.46
CA TRP A 235 4.55 16.42 -21.08
C TRP A 235 3.07 16.72 -20.85
N ARG A 236 2.62 17.93 -21.25
CA ARG A 236 1.22 18.36 -21.13
C ARG A 236 0.25 17.44 -21.86
N ARG A 237 0.69 16.83 -22.96
CA ARG A 237 -0.11 15.93 -23.78
C ARG A 237 -0.27 14.55 -23.15
N TRP A 238 0.80 13.99 -22.59
CA TRP A 238 0.86 12.57 -22.26
C TRP A 238 0.90 12.27 -20.76
N VAL A 239 1.52 13.14 -19.96
CA VAL A 239 1.81 12.86 -18.55
C VAL A 239 0.70 13.46 -17.68
N PRO A 240 -0.11 12.66 -16.95
CA PRO A 240 -1.27 13.15 -16.21
C PRO A 240 -0.92 13.76 -14.85
N VAL A 241 0.35 13.97 -14.55
CA VAL A 241 0.85 14.53 -13.28
C VAL A 241 1.89 15.63 -13.55
N SER A 242 2.04 16.58 -12.63
CA SER A 242 3.09 17.60 -12.75
C SER A 242 4.49 16.98 -12.56
N PRO A 243 5.56 17.58 -13.13
CA PRO A 243 6.94 17.14 -12.94
C PRO A 243 7.35 17.01 -11.47
N ARG A 244 6.84 17.91 -10.61
CA ARG A 244 7.06 17.82 -9.15
C ARG A 244 6.43 16.56 -8.58
N ARG A 245 5.17 16.27 -8.93
CA ARG A 245 4.48 15.08 -8.46
C ARG A 245 5.13 13.79 -8.97
N PHE A 246 5.58 13.80 -10.23
CA PHE A 246 6.35 12.71 -10.81
C PHE A 246 7.62 12.42 -9.99
N HIS A 247 8.41 13.44 -9.70
CA HIS A 247 9.60 13.34 -8.85
C HIS A 247 9.25 12.81 -7.44
N GLU A 248 8.22 13.37 -6.79
CA GLU A 248 7.78 12.94 -5.45
C GLU A 248 7.43 11.45 -5.39
N LEU A 249 6.77 10.93 -6.43
CA LEU A 249 6.37 9.53 -6.50
C LEU A 249 7.59 8.61 -6.66
N ILE A 250 8.46 8.89 -7.63
CA ILE A 250 9.57 7.99 -7.95
C ILE A 250 10.73 8.11 -6.93
N ALA A 251 10.94 9.28 -6.32
CA ALA A 251 11.97 9.53 -5.31
C ALA A 251 11.47 9.39 -3.86
N ALA A 252 10.24 8.92 -3.62
CA ALA A 252 9.68 8.84 -2.28
C ALA A 252 10.61 8.07 -1.32
N GLY A 253 11.09 8.74 -0.26
CA GLY A 253 12.02 8.15 0.71
C GLY A 253 13.46 7.95 0.20
N LEU A 254 13.85 8.61 -0.89
CA LEU A 254 15.16 8.50 -1.54
C LEU A 254 15.75 9.90 -1.78
N PRO A 255 16.20 10.61 -0.72
CA PRO A 255 16.64 12.00 -0.84
C PRO A 255 17.86 12.20 -1.74
N GLU A 256 18.66 11.17 -1.96
CA GLU A 256 19.84 11.18 -2.85
C GLU A 256 19.54 10.67 -4.27
N ALA A 257 18.26 10.46 -4.62
CA ALA A 257 17.86 10.10 -5.96
C ALA A 257 18.06 11.27 -6.94
N ARG A 258 18.56 10.92 -8.13
CA ARG A 258 18.70 11.78 -9.29
C ARG A 258 17.99 11.09 -10.44
N ILE A 259 17.02 11.76 -11.03
CA ILE A 259 16.17 11.20 -12.09
C ILE A 259 16.44 11.95 -13.38
N GLU A 260 16.63 11.21 -14.46
CA GLU A 260 16.63 11.73 -15.82
C GLU A 260 15.38 11.22 -16.53
N VAL A 261 14.63 12.13 -17.17
CA VAL A 261 13.41 11.80 -17.90
C VAL A 261 13.56 12.18 -19.37
N SER A 262 13.33 11.21 -20.24
CA SER A 262 13.21 11.40 -21.69
C SER A 262 11.76 11.19 -22.09
N LEU A 263 11.20 12.10 -22.89
CA LEU A 263 9.82 11.99 -23.36
C LEU A 263 9.78 12.22 -24.87
N TYR A 264 9.08 11.34 -25.58
CA TYR A 264 9.00 11.32 -27.03
C TYR A 264 7.60 11.75 -27.52
N PRO A 265 7.49 12.41 -28.69
CA PRO A 265 6.21 12.92 -29.18
C PRO A 265 5.11 11.87 -29.37
N ASP A 266 5.50 10.61 -29.58
CA ASP A 266 4.61 9.45 -29.73
C ASP A 266 4.05 8.93 -28.40
N GLY A 267 4.49 9.48 -27.26
CA GLY A 267 4.06 9.06 -25.93
C GLY A 267 4.95 7.98 -25.31
N GLY A 268 6.12 7.69 -25.90
CA GLY A 268 7.17 6.96 -25.21
C GLY A 268 7.85 7.82 -24.13
N CYS A 269 8.14 7.24 -22.98
CA CYS A 269 8.86 7.89 -21.88
C CYS A 269 9.93 6.95 -21.32
N GLY A 270 11.15 7.45 -21.14
CA GLY A 270 12.25 6.79 -20.45
C GLY A 270 12.54 7.49 -19.13
N VAL A 271 12.80 6.72 -18.09
CA VAL A 271 13.12 7.22 -16.75
C VAL A 271 14.34 6.47 -16.24
N ASP A 272 15.43 7.20 -16.05
CA ASP A 272 16.66 6.68 -15.46
C ASP A 272 16.83 7.30 -14.07
N LEU A 273 16.91 6.46 -13.03
CA LEU A 273 17.10 6.89 -11.66
C LEU A 273 18.44 6.37 -11.14
N ARG A 274 19.22 7.26 -10.54
CA ARG A 274 20.49 6.97 -9.90
C ARG A 274 20.44 7.40 -8.43
N ILE A 275 20.92 6.53 -7.55
CA ILE A 275 21.12 6.85 -6.12
C ILE A 275 22.61 6.77 -5.84
N ALA A 276 23.21 7.91 -5.50
CA ALA A 276 24.64 8.00 -5.24
C ALA A 276 24.95 8.95 -4.06
N PRO A 277 24.70 8.54 -2.80
CA PRO A 277 25.08 9.33 -1.65
C PRO A 277 26.60 9.57 -1.63
N ASN A 278 27.02 10.83 -1.47
CA ASN A 278 28.42 11.24 -1.50
C ASN A 278 29.18 10.69 -2.73
N ASP A 279 28.55 10.75 -3.91
CA ASP A 279 29.05 10.27 -5.20
C ASP A 279 29.34 8.75 -5.29
N THR A 280 29.01 7.98 -4.26
CA THR A 280 29.16 6.52 -4.26
C THR A 280 27.88 5.88 -4.78
N LEU A 281 27.95 5.17 -5.90
CA LEU A 281 26.78 4.54 -6.50
C LEU A 281 26.20 3.44 -5.59
N HIS A 282 24.92 3.53 -5.27
CA HIS A 282 24.19 2.55 -4.46
C HIS A 282 23.16 1.79 -5.29
N ALA A 283 22.44 2.49 -6.18
CA ALA A 283 21.47 1.85 -7.06
C ALA A 283 21.26 2.59 -8.39
N LEU A 284 20.79 1.82 -9.37
CA LEU A 284 20.27 2.27 -10.65
C LEU A 284 18.89 1.66 -10.88
N LEU A 285 18.00 2.42 -11.51
CA LEU A 285 16.73 1.95 -12.02
C LEU A 285 16.51 2.54 -13.42
N ALA A 286 16.07 1.70 -14.35
CA ALA A 286 15.67 2.11 -15.70
C ALA A 286 14.24 1.61 -15.97
N LEU A 287 13.37 2.55 -16.35
CA LEU A 287 11.95 2.33 -16.59
C LEU A 287 11.57 2.93 -17.94
N ARG A 288 10.82 2.18 -18.74
CA ARG A 288 10.16 2.69 -19.95
C ARG A 288 8.65 2.71 -19.75
N ILE A 289 7.97 3.71 -20.26
CA ILE A 289 6.52 3.85 -20.21
C ILE A 289 6.01 4.17 -21.61
N SER A 290 4.91 3.53 -22.01
CA SER A 290 4.14 3.87 -23.20
C SER A 290 2.77 4.36 -22.76
N PHE A 291 2.54 5.68 -22.84
CA PHE A 291 1.24 6.26 -22.53
C PHE A 291 0.13 5.77 -23.48
N PRO A 292 0.37 5.59 -24.80
CA PRO A 292 -0.64 5.02 -25.70
C PRO A 292 -1.05 3.58 -25.34
N GLU A 293 -0.08 2.76 -24.92
CA GLU A 293 -0.33 1.36 -24.54
C GLU A 293 -0.71 1.20 -23.07
N ARG A 294 -0.66 2.28 -22.28
CA ARG A 294 -0.87 2.28 -20.83
C ARG A 294 -0.04 1.19 -20.14
N ARG A 295 1.24 1.09 -20.51
CA ARG A 295 2.13 0.04 -20.03
C ARG A 295 3.47 0.60 -19.61
N ALA A 296 4.02 0.03 -18.55
CA ALA A 296 5.38 0.28 -18.10
C ALA A 296 6.24 -0.99 -18.22
N TRP A 297 7.53 -0.80 -18.49
CA TRP A 297 8.55 -1.84 -18.51
C TRP A 297 9.67 -1.46 -17.56
N LEU A 298 9.84 -2.25 -16.52
CA LEU A 298 10.99 -2.15 -15.64
C LEU A 298 12.15 -2.92 -16.27
N ASP A 299 13.00 -2.19 -17.01
CA ASP A 299 14.11 -2.78 -17.75
C ASP A 299 15.25 -3.21 -16.81
N GLU A 300 15.56 -2.40 -15.79
CA GLU A 300 16.62 -2.69 -14.85
C GLU A 300 16.36 -2.13 -13.45
N ILE A 301 16.66 -2.92 -12.42
CA ILE A 301 17.02 -2.42 -11.09
C ILE A 301 18.33 -3.09 -10.70
N ARG A 302 19.34 -2.29 -10.38
CA ARG A 302 20.65 -2.77 -9.95
C ARG A 302 21.04 -2.12 -8.62
N LEU A 303 21.42 -2.93 -7.65
CA LEU A 303 21.97 -2.47 -6.37
C LEU A 303 23.44 -2.86 -6.27
N THR A 304 24.23 -2.06 -5.57
CA THR A 304 25.58 -2.47 -5.14
C THR A 304 25.51 -3.34 -3.89
N ASP A 305 26.59 -4.05 -3.58
CA ASP A 305 26.68 -4.88 -2.38
C ASP A 305 26.43 -4.07 -1.10
N ALA A 306 26.88 -2.81 -1.07
CA ALA A 306 26.68 -1.89 0.05
C ALA A 306 25.20 -1.51 0.28
N ALA A 307 24.37 -1.58 -0.76
CA ALA A 307 22.94 -1.30 -0.68
C ALA A 307 22.09 -2.57 -0.45
N THR A 308 22.71 -3.75 -0.47
CA THR A 308 21.98 -5.02 -0.28
C THR A 308 21.49 -5.16 1.16
N GLY A 309 20.24 -5.61 1.33
CA GLY A 309 19.64 -5.80 2.66
C GLY A 309 19.12 -4.52 3.34
N THR A 310 19.23 -3.36 2.69
CA THR A 310 18.76 -2.07 3.22
C THR A 310 17.26 -1.80 2.99
N GLY A 311 16.59 -2.65 2.20
CA GLY A 311 15.22 -2.40 1.73
C GLY A 311 15.13 -1.51 0.48
N LEU A 312 16.27 -1.01 -0.04
CA LEU A 312 16.30 -0.09 -1.17
C LEU A 312 15.66 -0.68 -2.45
N PHE A 313 15.82 -1.98 -2.69
CA PHE A 313 15.22 -2.64 -3.84
C PHE A 313 13.69 -2.62 -3.76
N GLN A 314 13.13 -3.01 -2.62
CA GLN A 314 11.69 -3.01 -2.37
C GLN A 314 11.11 -1.60 -2.49
N ARG A 315 11.88 -0.59 -2.04
CA ARG A 315 11.52 0.81 -2.19
C ARG A 315 11.43 1.25 -3.65
N LEU A 316 12.44 0.93 -4.45
CA LEU A 316 12.48 1.28 -5.87
C LEU A 316 11.31 0.63 -6.64
N LEU A 317 11.01 -0.63 -6.34
CA LEU A 317 9.83 -1.31 -6.90
C LEU A 317 8.52 -0.63 -6.50
N PHE A 318 8.32 -0.38 -5.20
CA PHE A 318 7.11 0.26 -4.71
C PHE A 318 6.90 1.65 -5.35
N ASN A 319 7.95 2.47 -5.42
CA ASN A 319 7.88 3.78 -6.06
C ASN A 319 7.56 3.68 -7.56
N THR A 320 8.04 2.62 -8.23
CA THR A 320 7.72 2.33 -9.64
C THR A 320 6.25 1.96 -9.82
N GLU A 321 5.69 1.14 -8.92
CA GLU A 321 4.26 0.79 -8.91
C GLU A 321 3.39 2.03 -8.67
N GLU A 322 3.72 2.84 -7.67
CA GLU A 322 3.00 4.08 -7.36
C GLU A 322 3.06 5.09 -8.51
N LEU A 323 4.24 5.25 -9.14
CA LEU A 323 4.39 6.09 -10.32
C LEU A 323 3.53 5.57 -11.47
N SER A 324 3.65 4.28 -11.82
CA SER A 324 2.91 3.68 -12.94
C SER A 324 1.40 3.82 -12.76
N ARG A 325 0.89 3.60 -11.54
CA ARG A 325 -0.52 3.82 -11.22
C ARG A 325 -0.93 5.28 -11.38
N ALA A 326 -0.13 6.22 -10.89
CA ALA A 326 -0.41 7.65 -11.02
C ALA A 326 -0.37 8.14 -12.48
N LEU A 327 0.40 7.45 -13.33
CA LEU A 327 0.49 7.69 -14.76
C LEU A 327 -0.63 7.03 -15.58
N GLY A 328 -1.47 6.20 -14.93
CA GLY A 328 -2.58 5.50 -15.58
C GLY A 328 -2.16 4.27 -16.39
N CYS A 329 -1.02 3.65 -16.04
CA CYS A 329 -0.65 2.34 -16.59
C CYS A 329 -1.58 1.25 -16.04
N ASP A 330 -1.86 0.26 -16.89
CA ASP A 330 -2.64 -0.94 -16.59
C ASP A 330 -1.76 -2.19 -16.44
N SER A 331 -0.45 -2.09 -16.71
CA SER A 331 0.49 -3.21 -16.54
C SER A 331 1.93 -2.72 -16.34
N ILE A 332 2.70 -3.39 -15.48
CA ILE A 332 4.15 -3.30 -15.34
C ILE A 332 4.78 -4.63 -15.73
N GLU A 333 5.48 -4.65 -16.85
CA GLU A 333 6.28 -5.80 -17.27
C GLU A 333 7.70 -5.70 -16.70
N LEU A 334 8.21 -6.81 -16.18
CA LEU A 334 9.58 -6.91 -15.69
C LEU A 334 10.27 -8.15 -16.26
N LEU A 335 11.49 -7.96 -16.77
CA LEU A 335 12.32 -9.06 -17.26
C LEU A 335 13.26 -9.53 -16.15
N ALA A 336 12.82 -10.54 -15.40
CA ALA A 336 13.64 -11.16 -14.38
C ALA A 336 14.74 -12.03 -15.00
N THR A 337 15.98 -11.54 -14.99
CA THR A 337 17.15 -12.34 -15.42
C THR A 337 17.83 -12.99 -14.22
N GLY A 338 17.95 -14.32 -14.24
CA GLY A 338 18.58 -15.10 -13.20
C GLY A 338 17.62 -15.65 -12.13
N VAL A 339 18.08 -16.71 -11.43
CA VAL A 339 17.26 -17.50 -10.50
C VAL A 339 16.72 -16.66 -9.33
N GLY A 340 17.52 -15.71 -8.82
CA GLY A 340 17.12 -14.82 -7.73
C GLY A 340 16.02 -13.82 -8.13
N ALA A 341 16.15 -13.18 -9.31
CA ALA A 341 15.15 -12.26 -9.83
C ALA A 341 13.84 -12.98 -10.15
N TYR A 342 13.91 -14.19 -10.71
CA TYR A 342 12.73 -15.01 -10.99
C TYR A 342 12.01 -15.45 -9.71
N ALA A 343 12.77 -15.89 -8.71
CA ALA A 343 12.20 -16.26 -7.41
C ALA A 343 11.54 -15.06 -6.72
N LEU A 344 12.10 -13.86 -6.88
CA LEU A 344 11.54 -12.63 -6.32
C LEU A 344 10.27 -12.19 -7.03
N ALA A 345 10.26 -12.18 -8.37
CA ALA A 345 9.06 -11.85 -9.14
C ALA A 345 7.92 -12.85 -8.86
N ARG A 346 8.24 -14.15 -8.85
CA ARG A 346 7.25 -15.21 -8.72
C ARG A 346 6.80 -15.49 -7.28
N TYR A 347 7.69 -15.39 -6.30
CA TYR A 347 7.41 -15.78 -4.91
C TYR A 347 7.56 -14.63 -3.90
N GLY A 348 8.23 -13.54 -4.28
CA GLY A 348 8.28 -12.31 -3.48
C GLY A 348 7.04 -11.43 -3.62
N GLY A 349 6.13 -11.77 -4.55
CA GLY A 349 4.89 -11.05 -4.80
C GLY A 349 5.12 -9.68 -5.42
N TYR A 350 5.99 -9.58 -6.44
CA TYR A 350 6.22 -8.34 -7.17
C TYR A 350 6.11 -8.55 -8.70
N PRO A 351 5.35 -7.70 -9.41
CA PRO A 351 4.53 -6.63 -8.84
C PRO A 351 3.43 -7.22 -7.94
N ARG A 352 3.03 -6.48 -6.90
CA ARG A 352 2.05 -6.99 -5.91
C ARG A 352 0.68 -7.29 -6.51
N ASP A 353 0.45 -6.74 -7.69
CA ASP A 353 -0.69 -6.97 -8.53
C ASP A 353 -0.18 -7.37 -9.92
N PRO A 354 -0.41 -8.62 -10.38
CA PRO A 354 0.03 -9.08 -11.70
C PRO A 354 -0.74 -8.42 -12.86
N GLU A 355 -1.80 -7.66 -12.58
CA GLU A 355 -2.64 -6.97 -13.56
C GLU A 355 -2.53 -5.43 -13.48
N VAL A 356 -1.48 -4.88 -12.83
CA VAL A 356 -1.17 -3.43 -12.75
C VAL A 356 0.16 -3.09 -13.37
#